data_AF-A0A5E7J5U8-F1
#
_entry.id   AF-A0A5E7J5U8-F1
#
_cell.length_a   1.000
_cell.length_b   1.000
_cell.length_c   1.000
_cell.angle_alpha   90.00
_cell.angle_beta   90.00
_cell.angle_gamma   90.00
#
_symmetry.space_group_name_H-M   'P 1'
#
loop_
_entity.id
_entity.type
_entity.pdbx_description
1 polymer ?
#
loop_
_entity_poly.entity_id
_entity_poly.type
_entity_poly.pdbx_seq_one_letter_code
_entity_poly.pdbx_strand_id
1 'polypeptide(L)'
;MRAGGAIVPAKNGARTRTPGPHPDWSCQLAFTPELIGEVLSWLALNRKGLVVFLHPDTGDDLLDHTEHAIWMGAIRPLDLSIF
;
A
#
# COMPACT_ATOMS: atom_id res chain seq x y z
N MET A 1 25.92 13.90 -0.35
CA MET A 1 25.38 14.13 1.01
C MET A 1 24.42 13.01 1.32
N ARG A 2 24.64 12.26 2.41
CA ARG A 2 23.73 11.20 2.88
C ARG A 2 22.55 11.87 3.56
N ALA A 3 21.39 11.90 2.91
CA ALA A 3 20.14 12.17 3.63
C ALA A 3 19.73 10.85 4.31
N GLY A 4 19.96 10.79 5.63
CA GLY A 4 19.32 9.78 6.46
C GLY A 4 17.83 10.08 6.49
N GLY A 5 17.04 9.29 5.75
CA GLY A 5 15.59 9.35 5.81
C GLY A 5 15.15 8.85 7.18
N ALA A 6 14.53 9.73 7.97
CA ALA A 6 13.92 9.37 9.22
C ALA A 6 12.86 8.29 8.94
N ILE A 7 13.02 7.12 9.56
CA ILE A 7 11.99 6.09 9.57
C ILE A 7 10.90 6.59 10.52
N VAL A 8 9.87 7.22 9.96
CA VAL A 8 8.64 7.63 10.67
C VAL A 8 7.89 6.35 11.07
N PRO A 9 7.20 6.29 12.22
CA PRO A 9 6.49 5.09 12.65
C PRO A 9 5.33 4.76 11.71
N ALA A 10 5.62 3.89 10.74
CA ALA A 10 4.62 3.09 10.08
C ALA A 10 3.85 2.25 11.11
N LYS A 11 2.52 2.28 11.08
CA LYS A 11 1.74 1.22 11.74
C LYS A 11 1.93 -0.06 10.92
N ASN A 12 2.96 -0.83 11.24
CA ASN A 12 3.24 -2.11 10.60
C ASN A 12 2.31 -3.18 11.18
N GLY A 13 1.37 -3.67 10.36
CA GLY A 13 0.59 -4.87 10.67
C GLY A 13 0.92 -5.96 9.66
N ALA A 14 1.63 -7.01 10.08
CA ALA A 14 1.76 -8.23 9.27
C ALA A 14 0.47 -9.05 9.41
N ARG A 15 -0.22 -9.34 8.29
CA ARG A 15 -1.41 -10.18 8.29
C ARG A 15 -1.05 -11.60 7.85
N THR A 16 -1.26 -12.57 8.74
CA THR A 16 -1.00 -14.01 8.52
C THR A 16 -2.19 -14.76 7.91
N ARG A 17 -3.29 -14.05 7.62
CA ARG A 17 -4.48 -14.49 6.88
C ARG A 17 -4.93 -13.32 6.00
N THR A 18 -5.83 -13.53 5.05
CA THR A 18 -6.51 -12.47 4.27
C THR A 18 -7.83 -12.06 4.92
N PRO A 19 -7.86 -11.14 5.92
CA PRO A 19 -9.06 -10.38 6.23
C PRO A 19 -9.13 -9.13 5.35
N GLY A 20 -10.32 -8.78 4.88
CA GLY A 20 -10.53 -7.62 4.03
C GLY A 20 -10.45 -7.95 2.52
N PRO A 21 -10.30 -6.93 1.65
CA PRO A 21 -10.52 -7.07 0.22
C PRO A 21 -9.32 -7.71 -0.50
N HIS A 22 -8.23 -7.98 0.23
CA HIS A 22 -6.96 -8.38 -0.37
C HIS A 22 -6.89 -9.90 -0.60
N PRO A 23 -6.56 -10.36 -1.82
CA PRO A 23 -6.55 -11.78 -2.18
C PRO A 23 -5.29 -12.53 -1.70
N ASP A 24 -4.22 -11.80 -1.38
CA ASP A 24 -2.93 -12.36 -0.97
C ASP A 24 -2.55 -11.96 0.47
N TRP A 25 -1.67 -12.74 1.11
CA TRP A 25 -1.06 -12.33 2.37
C TRP A 25 -0.30 -11.02 2.20
N SER A 26 -0.48 -10.11 3.16
CA SER A 26 0.04 -8.74 3.04
C SER A 26 0.47 -8.17 4.38
N CYS A 27 1.28 -7.12 4.32
CA CYS A 27 1.43 -6.15 5.40
C CYS A 27 0.90 -4.80 4.95
N GLN A 28 0.41 -4.00 5.89
CA GLN A 28 -0.03 -2.63 5.61
C GLN A 28 0.99 -1.64 6.16
N LEU A 29 1.26 -0.62 5.35
CA LEU A 29 2.09 0.53 5.67
C LEU A 29 1.23 1.77 5.44
N ALA A 30 0.86 2.45 6.52
CA ALA A 30 0.18 3.75 6.45
C ALA A 30 1.18 4.89 6.62
N PHE A 31 1.01 5.96 5.84
CA PHE A 31 1.86 7.14 5.86
C PHE A 31 1.07 8.37 5.41
N THR A 32 1.56 9.57 5.71
CA THR A 32 0.89 10.81 5.34
C THR A 32 1.19 11.20 3.88
N PRO A 33 0.32 11.96 3.20
CA PRO A 33 0.48 12.30 1.79
C PRO A 33 1.82 12.96 1.45
N GLU A 34 2.43 13.68 2.38
CA GLU A 34 3.72 14.37 2.18
C GLU A 34 4.87 13.39 1.89
N LEU A 35 4.75 12.13 2.32
CA LEU A 35 5.78 11.10 2.10
C LEU A 35 5.61 10.33 0.78
N ILE A 36 4.56 10.59 0.01
CA ILE A 36 4.22 9.77 -1.16
C ILE A 36 5.35 9.69 -2.18
N GLY A 37 6.02 10.81 -2.47
CA GLY A 37 7.13 10.86 -3.43
C GLY A 37 8.31 9.99 -3.00
N GLU A 38 8.67 10.03 -1.72
CA GLU A 38 9.77 9.24 -1.16
C GLU A 38 9.43 7.74 -1.12
N VAL A 39 8.24 7.39 -0.64
CA VAL A 39 7.78 6.00 -0.51
C VAL A 39 7.65 5.34 -1.87
N LEU A 40 6.98 5.98 -2.84
CA LEU A 40 6.82 5.41 -4.17
C LEU A 40 8.17 5.22 -4.88
N SER A 41 9.08 6.20 -4.76
CA SER A 41 10.42 6.10 -5.34
C SER A 41 11.22 4.94 -4.74
N TRP A 42 11.17 4.78 -3.41
CA TRP A 42 11.87 3.69 -2.75
C TRP A 42 11.29 2.32 -3.12
N LEU A 43 9.97 2.17 -3.14
CA LEU A 43 9.30 0.91 -3.50
C LEU A 43 9.57 0.52 -4.96
N ALA A 44 9.55 1.47 -5.88
CA ALA A 44 9.86 1.23 -7.28
C ALA A 44 11.25 0.57 -7.47
N LEU A 45 12.22 0.97 -6.64
CA LEU A 45 13.60 0.46 -6.68
C LEU A 45 13.82 -0.79 -5.82
N ASN A 46 13.09 -0.96 -4.72
CA ASN A 46 13.44 -1.92 -3.66
C ASN A 46 12.38 -3.01 -3.39
N ARG A 47 11.23 -3.02 -4.09
CA ARG A 47 10.17 -4.02 -3.86
C ARG A 47 10.55 -5.46 -4.18
N LYS A 48 11.71 -5.73 -4.81
CA LYS A 48 12.25 -7.08 -5.09
C LYS A 48 11.21 -8.05 -5.69
N GLY A 49 10.39 -7.57 -6.62
CA GLY A 49 9.37 -8.36 -7.29
C GLY A 49 8.01 -8.45 -6.56
N LEU A 50 7.90 -7.96 -5.32
CA LEU A 50 6.63 -7.92 -4.59
C LEU A 50 5.59 -7.05 -5.30
N VAL A 51 4.33 -7.46 -5.19
CA VAL A 51 3.18 -6.66 -5.60
C VAL A 51 2.89 -5.63 -4.52
N VAL A 52 2.72 -4.37 -4.91
CA VAL A 52 2.30 -3.28 -4.01
C VAL A 52 0.95 -2.78 -4.49
N PHE A 53 -0.01 -2.78 -3.56
CA PHE A 53 -1.30 -2.12 -3.68
C PHE A 53 -1.28 -0.88 -2.77
N LEU A 54 -1.65 0.27 -3.33
CA LEU A 54 -1.73 1.54 -2.63
C LEU A 54 -3.06 2.20 -2.98
N HIS A 55 -3.73 2.78 -1.99
CA HIS A 55 -4.91 3.62 -2.17
C HIS A 55 -4.85 4.82 -1.20
N PRO A 56 -5.52 5.94 -1.50
CA PRO A 56 -5.74 7.00 -0.52
C PRO A 56 -6.76 6.55 0.55
N ASP A 57 -6.90 7.35 1.60
CA ASP A 57 -7.95 7.20 2.62
C ASP A 57 -8.80 8.49 2.57
N THR A 58 -9.86 8.46 1.77
CA THR A 58 -10.76 9.60 1.52
C THR A 58 -12.07 9.51 2.31
N GLY A 59 -12.33 8.37 2.94
CA GLY A 59 -13.59 8.03 3.59
C GLY A 59 -14.60 7.30 2.69
N ASP A 60 -14.28 7.09 1.40
CA ASP A 60 -15.02 6.20 0.50
C ASP A 60 -14.16 4.97 0.18
N ASP A 61 -14.28 3.95 1.03
CA ASP A 61 -13.45 2.75 0.96
C ASP A 61 -13.57 2.03 -0.39
N LEU A 62 -14.77 2.00 -1.01
CA LEU A 62 -14.97 1.30 -2.28
C LEU A 62 -14.24 2.03 -3.41
N LEU A 63 -14.39 3.36 -3.52
CA LEU A 63 -13.68 4.13 -4.55
C LEU A 63 -12.17 4.12 -4.32
N ASP A 64 -11.74 4.20 -3.06
CA ASP A 64 -10.32 4.13 -2.72
C ASP A 64 -9.69 2.81 -3.19
N HIS A 65 -10.40 1.70 -3.03
CA HIS A 65 -9.89 0.39 -3.43
C HIS A 65 -10.10 0.04 -4.91
N THR A 66 -10.82 0.87 -5.67
CA THR A 66 -11.12 0.63 -7.09
C THR A 66 -10.55 1.71 -7.98
N GLU A 67 -11.20 2.86 -8.06
CA GLU A 67 -10.88 3.96 -8.98
C GLU A 67 -9.61 4.73 -8.57
N HIS A 68 -9.31 4.79 -7.26
CA HIS A 68 -8.12 5.50 -6.75
C HIS A 68 -6.92 4.57 -6.49
N ALA A 69 -7.03 3.29 -6.86
CA ALA A 69 -6.00 2.30 -6.65
C ALA A 69 -4.76 2.54 -7.51
N ILE A 70 -3.59 2.43 -6.90
CA ILE A 70 -2.29 2.43 -7.56
C ILE A 70 -1.62 1.08 -7.33
N TRP A 71 -1.13 0.48 -8.42
CA TRP A 71 -0.46 -0.81 -8.41
C TRP A 71 0.99 -0.70 -8.87
N MET A 72 1.89 -1.42 -8.19
CA MET A 72 3.22 -1.73 -8.70
C MET A 72 3.42 -3.24 -8.81
N GLY A 73 3.74 -3.72 -10.01
CA GLY A 73 3.82 -5.15 -10.31
C GLY A 73 2.53 -5.65 -10.94
N ALA A 74 2.04 -6.81 -10.50
CA ALA A 74 0.80 -7.38 -10.99
C ALA A 74 -0.41 -6.72 -10.32
N ILE A 75 -1.48 -6.51 -11.08
CA ILE A 75 -2.80 -6.15 -10.55
C ILE A 75 -3.46 -7.43 -10.02
N ARG A 76 -4.06 -7.36 -8.83
CA ARG A 76 -4.72 -8.51 -8.19
C ARG A 76 -6.22 -8.24 -8.06
N PRO A 77 -7.09 -9.24 -8.31
CA PRO A 77 -8.53 -9.06 -8.17
C PRO A 77 -8.89 -8.99 -6.68
N LEU A 78 -9.32 -7.83 -6.22
CA LEU A 78 -9.78 -7.64 -4.86
C LEU A 78 -11.17 -8.27 -4.66
N ASP A 79 -11.46 -8.75 -3.44
CA ASP A 79 -12.80 -9.09 -3.01
C ASP A 79 -13.52 -7.81 -2.57
N LEU A 80 -14.30 -7.23 -3.48
CA LEU A 80 -15.02 -5.98 -3.24
C LEU A 80 -16.38 -6.18 -2.53
N SER A 81 -16.78 -7.43 -2.25
CA SER A 81 -18.10 -7.73 -1.66
C SER A 81 -18.28 -7.28 -0.20
N ILE A 82 -17.20 -6.76 0.40
CA ILE A 82 -17.12 -6.42 1.82
C ILE A 82 -17.26 -4.92 2.12
N PHE A 83 -17.31 -4.09 1.08
CA PHE A 83 -17.46 -2.64 1.21
C PHE A 83 -18.93 -2.24 1.30
#